data_AF-A0A3T0RVW8-F1
#
_entry.id   AF-A0A3T0RVW8-F1
#
_cell.length_a   1.000
_cell.length_b   1.000
_cell.length_c   1.000
_cell.angle_alpha   90.00
_cell.angle_beta   90.00
_cell.angle_gamma   90.00
#
_symmetry.space_group_name_H-M   'P 1'
#
loop_
_entity.id
_entity.type
_entity.pdbx_description
1 polymer ?
#
loop_
_entity_poly.entity_id
_entity_poly.type
_entity_poly.pdbx_seq_one_letter_code
_entity_poly.pdbx_strand_id
1 'polypeptide(L)'
;MFYIYIGVILVSLIFLNIYFELFLKKTFFRGQIKVLEAINLHIKSGQSPIKSAKIVFQTLTHVEKIVFEPLNYIDVDVDKTQVVPIYARKKFAAHFFEETYFILRSSTRVSDQIDQFKRGLRIQNNLRHKSRLSALQVRAQALVASFIYVFLLCFAIAELQLAKYPAVIAISLLMMAAGLTIILKKGNSVKWTI
;
A
#
# COMPACT_ATOMS: atom_id res chain seq x y z
N MET A 1 37.09 -4.12 14.63
CA MET A 1 35.83 -4.06 15.43
C MET A 1 34.93 -2.88 15.07
N PHE A 2 35.43 -1.64 14.93
CA PHE A 2 34.59 -0.45 14.64
C PHE A 2 33.69 -0.58 13.39
N TYR A 3 34.18 -1.18 12.31
CA TYR A 3 33.41 -1.39 11.08
C TYR A 3 32.19 -2.30 11.24
N ILE A 4 32.23 -3.26 12.18
CA ILE A 4 31.10 -4.16 12.47
C ILE A 4 29.98 -3.38 13.18
N TYR A 5 30.33 -2.51 14.14
CA TYR A 5 29.34 -1.65 14.82
C TYR A 5 28.68 -0.65 13.88
N ILE A 6 29.45 -0.04 12.97
CA ILE A 6 28.91 0.86 11.93
C ILE A 6 27.93 0.10 11.03
N GLY A 7 28.26 -1.13 10.64
CA GLY A 7 27.39 -1.98 9.84
C GLY A 7 26.07 -2.32 10.53
N VAL A 8 26.11 -2.69 11.82
CA VAL A 8 24.89 -2.99 12.59
C VAL A 8 24.00 -1.74 12.74
N ILE A 9 24.60 -0.56 12.97
CA ILE A 9 23.85 0.70 13.06
C ILE A 9 23.18 1.04 11.72
N LEU A 10 23.90 0.90 10.60
CA LEU A 10 23.37 1.14 9.26
C LEU A 10 22.20 0.21 8.93
N VAL A 11 22.36 -1.09 9.21
CA VAL A 11 21.30 -2.08 8.99
C VAL A 11 20.08 -1.75 9.88
N SER A 12 20.30 -1.42 11.15
CA SER A 12 19.22 -1.01 12.06
C SER A 12 18.48 0.24 11.57
N LEU A 13 19.20 1.23 11.03
CA LEU A 13 18.62 2.44 10.45
C LEU A 13 17.77 2.14 9.21
N ILE A 14 18.25 1.24 8.33
CA ILE A 14 17.49 0.82 7.13
C ILE A 14 16.18 0.15 7.55
N PHE A 15 16.23 -0.80 8.49
CA PHE A 15 15.03 -1.47 9.00
C PHE A 15 14.08 -0.51 9.70
N LEU A 16 14.60 0.43 10.48
CA LEU A 16 13.80 1.47 11.13
C LEU A 16 13.07 2.33 10.10
N ASN A 17 13.76 2.73 9.02
CA ASN A 17 13.17 3.53 7.95
C ASN A 17 12.03 2.78 7.24
N ILE A 18 12.26 1.51 6.89
CA ILE A 18 11.24 0.66 6.26
C ILE A 18 10.02 0.49 7.19
N TYR A 19 10.25 0.23 8.47
CA TYR A 19 9.18 0.11 9.46
C TYR A 19 8.38 1.41 9.58
N PHE A 20 9.08 2.54 9.65
CA PHE A 20 8.47 3.86 9.74
C PHE A 20 7.64 4.21 8.50
N GLU A 21 8.12 3.92 7.29
CA GLU A 21 7.34 4.12 6.07
C GLU A 21 6.06 3.28 6.04
N LEU A 22 6.13 2.01 6.46
CA LEU A 22 4.96 1.15 6.54
C LEU A 22 3.95 1.67 7.57
N PHE A 23 4.44 2.16 8.71
CA PHE A 23 3.62 2.74 9.76
C PHE A 23 2.90 4.02 9.28
N LEU A 24 3.62 4.92 8.61
CA LEU A 24 3.05 6.13 8.01
C LEU A 24 2.00 5.80 6.95
N LYS A 25 2.31 4.86 6.06
CA LYS A 25 1.39 4.40 5.01
C LYS A 25 0.09 3.86 5.62
N LYS A 26 0.21 3.04 6.66
CA LYS A 26 -0.95 2.48 7.37
C LYS A 26 -1.78 3.57 8.03
N THR A 27 -1.13 4.57 8.63
CA THR A 27 -1.81 5.72 9.25
C THR A 27 -2.56 6.55 8.21
N PHE A 28 -1.92 6.84 7.07
CA PHE A 28 -2.54 7.55 5.95
C PHE A 28 -3.82 6.88 5.44
N PHE A 29 -3.76 5.58 5.08
CA PHE A 29 -4.93 4.87 4.57
C PHE A 29 -6.08 4.76 5.57
N ARG A 30 -5.78 4.82 6.88
CA ARG A 30 -6.79 4.87 7.95
C ARG A 30 -7.41 6.26 8.11
N GLY A 31 -6.60 7.31 7.99
CA GLY A 31 -7.02 8.69 8.24
C GLY A 31 -7.65 9.41 7.05
N GLN A 32 -7.28 9.06 5.81
CA GLN A 32 -7.59 9.87 4.61
C GLN A 32 -9.09 10.18 4.43
N ILE A 33 -9.97 9.21 4.69
CA ILE A 33 -11.43 9.39 4.56
C ILE A 33 -11.97 10.25 5.71
N LYS A 34 -11.48 10.02 6.93
CA LYS A 34 -11.88 10.79 8.12
C LYS A 34 -11.50 12.27 7.98
N VAL A 35 -10.31 12.53 7.45
CA VAL A 35 -9.84 13.90 7.18
C VAL A 35 -10.75 14.59 6.17
N LEU A 36 -11.04 13.96 5.02
CA LEU A 36 -11.95 14.53 4.03
C LEU A 36 -13.36 14.76 4.57
N GLU A 37 -13.85 13.87 5.44
CA GLU A 37 -15.15 13.99 6.08
C GLU A 37 -15.22 15.18 7.04
N ALA A 38 -14.18 15.37 7.86
CA ALA A 38 -14.07 16.53 8.73
C ALA A 38 -13.99 17.84 7.92
N ILE A 39 -13.24 17.85 6.82
CA ILE A 39 -13.16 19.02 5.93
C ILE A 39 -14.53 19.32 5.32
N ASN A 40 -15.22 18.30 4.81
CA ASN A 40 -16.54 18.46 4.21
C ASN A 40 -17.57 18.99 5.23
N LEU A 41 -17.50 18.53 6.48
CA LEU A 41 -18.38 19.00 7.55
C LEU A 41 -18.19 20.51 7.81
N HIS A 42 -16.95 20.99 7.86
CA HIS A 42 -16.67 22.42 8.03
C HIS A 42 -17.11 23.25 6.81
N ILE A 43 -16.95 22.73 5.59
CA ILE A 43 -17.44 23.39 4.38
C ILE A 43 -18.97 23.49 4.39
N LYS A 44 -19.68 22.42 4.76
CA LYS A 44 -21.15 22.41 4.90
C LYS A 44 -21.64 23.37 6.00
N SER A 45 -20.81 23.65 7.01
CA SER A 45 -21.10 24.67 8.03
C SER A 45 -20.87 26.12 7.57
N GLY A 46 -20.51 26.34 6.30
CA GLY A 46 -20.33 27.67 5.71
C GLY A 46 -18.91 28.21 5.78
N GLN A 47 -17.92 27.41 6.20
CA GLN A 47 -16.53 27.85 6.20
C GLN A 47 -15.88 27.72 4.83
N SER A 48 -14.87 28.56 4.57
CA SER A 48 -14.11 28.45 3.32
C SER A 48 -13.34 27.12 3.25
N PRO A 49 -13.22 26.50 2.07
CA PRO A 49 -12.54 25.21 1.91
C PRO A 49 -11.11 25.18 2.43
N ILE A 50 -10.33 26.22 2.13
CA ILE A 50 -8.92 26.34 2.56
C ILE A 50 -8.81 26.48 4.09
N LYS A 51 -9.69 27.28 4.70
CA LYS A 51 -9.71 27.44 6.17
C LYS A 51 -10.13 26.14 6.86
N SER A 52 -11.10 25.44 6.27
CA SER A 52 -11.57 24.13 6.75
C SER A 52 -10.44 23.10 6.80
N ALA A 53 -9.60 23.03 5.77
CA ALA A 53 -8.44 22.13 5.74
C ALA A 53 -7.44 22.44 6.87
N LYS A 54 -7.14 23.72 7.11
CA LYS A 54 -6.23 24.14 8.20
C LYS A 54 -6.78 23.84 9.59
N ILE A 55 -8.08 24.08 9.81
CA ILE A 55 -8.75 23.76 11.08
C ILE A 55 -8.68 22.26 11.35
N VAL A 56 -9.01 21.44 10.35
CA VAL A 56 -8.94 19.98 10.49
C VAL A 56 -7.50 19.55 10.78
N PHE A 57 -6.49 20.10 10.10
CA PHE A 57 -5.09 19.81 10.36
C PHE A 57 -4.68 20.09 11.82
N GLN A 58 -5.16 21.18 12.41
CA GLN A 58 -4.86 21.52 13.82
C GLN A 58 -5.41 20.48 14.80
N THR A 59 -6.57 19.87 14.49
CA THR A 59 -7.22 18.83 15.31
C THR A 59 -6.60 17.43 15.19
N LEU A 60 -5.68 17.23 14.24
CA LEU A 60 -5.04 15.93 14.03
C LEU A 60 -4.07 15.56 15.17
N THR A 61 -3.92 14.26 15.39
CA THR A 61 -2.89 13.73 16.29
C THR A 61 -1.48 14.03 15.77
N HIS A 62 -0.46 13.99 16.64
CA HIS A 62 0.92 14.29 16.23
C HIS A 62 1.42 13.41 15.07
N VAL A 63 1.03 12.13 15.05
CA VAL A 63 1.40 11.20 13.98
C VAL A 63 0.66 11.53 12.68
N GLU A 64 -0.63 11.83 12.75
CA GLU A 64 -1.42 12.25 11.59
C GLU A 64 -0.91 13.57 11.03
N LYS A 65 -0.47 14.52 11.87
CA LYS A 65 0.15 15.77 11.42
C LYS A 65 1.40 15.54 10.57
N ILE A 66 2.22 14.54 10.88
CA ILE A 66 3.40 14.17 10.05
C ILE A 66 2.97 13.61 8.68
N VAL A 67 1.86 12.91 8.64
CA VAL A 67 1.34 12.28 7.41
C VAL A 67 0.60 13.30 6.54
N PHE A 68 -0.18 14.18 7.16
CA PHE A 68 -1.04 15.17 6.53
C PHE A 68 -0.47 16.59 6.59
N GLU A 69 0.82 16.72 6.91
CA GLU A 69 1.59 17.97 6.83
C GLU A 69 1.31 18.77 5.55
N PRO A 70 1.19 18.15 4.36
CA PRO A 70 0.94 18.92 3.15
C PRO A 70 -0.38 19.69 3.16
N LEU A 71 -1.39 19.30 3.97
CA LEU A 71 -2.64 20.06 4.09
C LEU A 71 -2.44 21.48 4.61
N ASN A 72 -1.37 21.71 5.39
CA ASN A 72 -1.08 23.02 5.96
C ASN A 72 -0.60 24.03 4.91
N TYR A 73 -0.13 23.55 3.76
CA TYR A 73 0.49 24.35 2.69
C TYR A 73 -0.40 24.48 1.43
N ILE A 74 -1.67 24.08 1.50
CA ILE A 74 -2.62 24.10 0.37
C ILE A 74 -2.85 25.51 -0.20
N ASP A 75 -2.64 26.54 0.61
CA ASP A 75 -2.77 27.96 0.23
C ASP A 75 -1.56 28.49 -0.56
N VAL A 76 -0.43 27.78 -0.57
CA VAL A 76 0.76 28.20 -1.32
C VAL A 76 0.62 27.77 -2.78
N ASP A 77 0.70 28.73 -3.71
CA ASP A 77 0.71 28.48 -5.15
C ASP A 77 1.96 27.68 -5.54
N VAL A 78 1.72 26.45 -6.03
CA VAL A 78 2.77 25.49 -6.42
C VAL A 78 3.62 26.00 -7.58
N ASP A 79 3.10 26.93 -8.40
CA ASP A 79 3.79 27.46 -9.59
C ASP A 79 4.93 28.46 -9.29
N LYS A 80 4.99 29.06 -8.09
CA LYS A 80 5.95 30.15 -7.81
C LYS A 80 7.21 29.74 -7.07
N THR A 81 7.31 28.48 -6.65
CA THR A 81 8.47 28.00 -5.90
C THR A 81 8.96 26.68 -6.47
N GLN A 82 10.20 26.65 -6.99
CA GLN A 82 10.96 25.44 -7.35
C GLN A 82 11.18 24.45 -6.18
N VAL A 83 10.51 24.65 -5.06
CA VAL A 83 10.45 23.73 -3.95
C VAL A 83 9.42 22.68 -4.33
N VAL A 84 9.93 21.54 -4.81
CA VAL A 84 9.20 20.28 -5.00
C VAL A 84 7.97 20.26 -4.10
N PRO A 85 6.73 20.21 -4.64
CA PRO A 85 5.54 20.31 -3.83
C PRO A 85 5.66 19.34 -2.66
N ILE A 86 5.43 19.81 -1.44
CA ILE A 86 5.54 18.99 -0.21
C ILE A 86 4.69 17.70 -0.34
N TYR A 87 3.66 17.73 -1.19
CA TYR A 87 2.82 16.62 -1.64
C TYR A 87 3.61 15.45 -2.31
N ALA A 88 4.76 15.72 -2.91
CA ALA A 88 5.61 14.76 -3.61
C ALA A 88 6.59 14.01 -2.68
N ARG A 89 6.64 14.33 -1.38
CA ARG A 89 7.57 13.69 -0.44
C ARG A 89 7.31 12.18 -0.26
N LYS A 90 6.11 11.68 -0.61
CA LYS A 90 5.74 10.25 -0.53
C LYS A 90 4.83 9.84 -1.71
N LYS A 91 5.37 9.00 -2.62
CA LYS A 91 4.66 8.50 -3.82
C LYS A 91 3.25 7.94 -3.55
N PHE A 92 3.01 7.36 -2.37
CA PHE A 92 1.73 6.74 -2.04
C PHE A 92 0.60 7.73 -1.68
N ALA A 93 0.93 8.98 -1.35
CA ALA A 93 -0.05 9.98 -0.91
C ALA A 93 -0.18 11.16 -1.90
N ALA A 94 0.70 11.22 -2.91
CA ALA A 94 0.75 12.30 -3.90
C ALA A 94 -0.61 12.56 -4.56
N HIS A 95 -1.21 11.52 -5.16
CA HIS A 95 -2.54 11.62 -5.79
C HIS A 95 -3.61 12.15 -4.83
N PHE A 96 -3.58 11.78 -3.55
CA PHE A 96 -4.57 12.26 -2.60
C PHE A 96 -4.45 13.77 -2.37
N PHE A 97 -3.23 14.26 -2.17
CA PHE A 97 -3.01 15.67 -1.91
C PHE A 97 -3.20 16.52 -3.16
N GLU A 98 -2.80 16.02 -4.32
CA GLU A 98 -3.03 16.66 -5.61
C GLU A 98 -4.54 16.84 -5.88
N GLU A 99 -5.31 15.77 -5.76
CA GLU A 99 -6.77 15.83 -5.95
C GLU A 99 -7.42 16.74 -4.91
N THR A 100 -7.00 16.64 -3.64
CA THR A 100 -7.51 17.50 -2.56
C THR A 100 -7.20 18.99 -2.83
N TYR A 101 -6.02 19.30 -3.34
CA TYR A 101 -5.62 20.66 -3.71
C TYR A 101 -6.52 21.22 -4.81
N PHE A 102 -6.76 20.44 -5.88
CA PHE A 102 -7.65 20.85 -6.97
C PHE A 102 -9.09 21.06 -6.51
N ILE A 103 -9.62 20.14 -5.70
CA ILE A 103 -10.99 20.23 -5.18
C ILE A 103 -11.17 21.48 -4.30
N LEU A 104 -10.25 21.75 -3.38
CA LEU A 104 -10.38 22.87 -2.44
C LEU A 104 -10.22 24.24 -3.09
N ARG A 105 -9.58 24.32 -4.25
CA ARG A 105 -9.47 25.53 -5.07
C ARG A 105 -10.55 25.64 -6.13
N SER A 106 -11.39 24.62 -6.29
CA SER A 106 -12.51 24.69 -7.20
C SER A 106 -13.51 25.76 -6.75
N SER A 107 -14.02 26.53 -7.71
CA SER A 107 -14.99 27.61 -7.45
C SER A 107 -16.42 27.10 -7.23
N THR A 108 -16.70 25.83 -7.57
CA THR A 108 -18.07 25.30 -7.56
C THR A 108 -18.15 23.92 -6.93
N ARG A 109 -19.22 23.68 -6.16
CA ARG A 109 -19.62 22.36 -5.63
C ARG A 109 -18.51 21.56 -4.93
N VAL A 110 -17.63 22.24 -4.19
CA VAL A 110 -16.50 21.63 -3.47
C VAL A 110 -16.94 20.47 -2.58
N SER A 111 -18.05 20.62 -1.84
CA SER A 111 -18.62 19.55 -1.00
C SER A 111 -18.96 18.29 -1.81
N ASP A 112 -19.58 18.44 -2.98
CA ASP A 112 -19.97 17.31 -3.82
C ASP A 112 -18.74 16.63 -4.42
N GLN A 113 -17.74 17.41 -4.83
CA GLN A 113 -16.45 16.89 -5.30
C GLN A 113 -15.74 16.10 -4.21
N ILE A 114 -15.73 16.57 -2.96
CA ILE A 114 -15.19 15.81 -1.82
C ILE A 114 -15.96 14.49 -1.61
N ASP A 115 -17.29 14.52 -1.68
CA ASP A 115 -18.10 13.32 -1.51
C ASP A 115 -17.89 12.30 -2.64
N GLN A 116 -17.71 12.76 -3.88
CA GLN A 116 -17.31 11.91 -5.02
C GLN A 116 -15.91 11.32 -4.82
N PHE A 117 -14.95 12.14 -4.42
CA PHE A 117 -13.58 11.69 -4.18
C PHE A 117 -13.51 10.64 -3.05
N LYS A 118 -14.27 10.84 -1.95
CA LYS A 118 -14.45 9.84 -0.88
C LYS A 118 -14.95 8.49 -1.41
N ARG A 119 -15.95 8.50 -2.32
CA ARG A 119 -16.47 7.27 -2.93
C ARG A 119 -15.39 6.58 -3.76
N GLY A 120 -14.64 7.34 -4.57
CA GLY A 120 -13.50 6.83 -5.32
C GLY A 120 -12.46 6.15 -4.43
N LEU A 121 -12.04 6.82 -3.35
CA LEU A 121 -11.09 6.25 -2.38
C LEU A 121 -11.60 4.98 -1.70
N ARG A 122 -12.90 4.91 -1.37
CA ARG A 122 -13.52 3.68 -0.82
C ARG A 122 -13.46 2.53 -1.82
N ILE A 123 -13.78 2.79 -3.09
CA ILE A 123 -13.71 1.78 -4.15
C ILE A 123 -12.28 1.29 -4.31
N GLN A 124 -11.30 2.20 -4.41
CA GLN A 124 -9.89 1.83 -4.53
C GLN A 124 -9.41 1.00 -3.32
N ASN A 125 -9.77 1.39 -2.10
CA ASN A 125 -9.44 0.63 -0.89
C ASN A 125 -10.08 -0.77 -0.91
N ASN A 126 -11.34 -0.89 -1.33
CA ASN A 126 -12.03 -2.17 -1.47
C ASN A 126 -11.38 -3.06 -2.52
N LEU A 127 -11.03 -2.52 -3.69
CA LEU A 127 -10.33 -3.25 -4.76
C LEU A 127 -8.97 -3.73 -4.28
N ARG A 128 -8.21 -2.88 -3.59
CA ARG A 128 -6.91 -3.23 -3.01
C ARG A 128 -7.04 -4.34 -1.96
N HIS A 129 -8.07 -4.27 -1.12
CA HIS A 129 -8.33 -5.30 -0.12
C HIS A 129 -8.69 -6.64 -0.77
N LYS A 130 -9.64 -6.64 -1.72
CA LYS A 130 -10.03 -7.83 -2.47
C LYS A 130 -8.85 -8.45 -3.22
N SER A 131 -8.08 -7.62 -3.94
CA SER A 131 -6.89 -8.07 -4.65
C SER A 131 -5.83 -8.69 -3.72
N ARG A 132 -5.61 -8.09 -2.54
CA ARG A 132 -4.71 -8.66 -1.52
C ARG A 132 -5.21 -10.01 -1.01
N LEU A 133 -6.51 -10.16 -0.77
CA LEU A 133 -7.10 -11.43 -0.34
C LEU A 133 -6.95 -12.49 -1.43
N SER A 134 -7.25 -12.16 -2.69
CA SER A 134 -7.06 -13.07 -3.83
C SER A 134 -5.60 -13.50 -3.97
N ALA A 135 -4.64 -12.57 -3.86
CA ALA A 135 -3.21 -12.92 -3.90
C ALA A 135 -2.80 -13.83 -2.73
N LEU A 136 -3.37 -13.63 -1.54
CA LEU A 136 -3.11 -14.48 -0.38
C LEU A 136 -3.70 -15.89 -0.57
N GLN A 137 -4.90 -15.99 -1.15
CA GLN A 137 -5.52 -17.26 -1.50
C GLN A 137 -4.69 -18.05 -2.52
N VAL A 138 -4.20 -17.39 -3.57
CA VAL A 138 -3.32 -18.04 -4.57
C VAL A 138 -2.04 -18.57 -3.92
N ARG A 139 -1.43 -17.80 -3.01
CA ARG A 139 -0.25 -18.24 -2.25
C ARG A 139 -0.55 -19.42 -1.33
N ALA A 140 -1.69 -19.39 -0.64
CA ALA A 140 -2.13 -20.49 0.22
C ALA A 140 -2.37 -21.77 -0.60
N GLN A 141 -3.04 -21.68 -1.76
CA GLN A 141 -3.22 -22.81 -2.67
C GLN A 141 -1.89 -23.38 -3.17
N ALA A 142 -0.93 -22.53 -3.52
CA ALA A 142 0.40 -22.96 -3.93
C ALA A 142 1.15 -23.72 -2.81
N LEU A 143 1.02 -23.27 -1.56
CA LEU A 143 1.56 -23.97 -0.38
C LEU A 143 0.89 -25.33 -0.18
N VAL A 144 -0.44 -25.39 -0.24
CA VAL A 144 -1.19 -26.66 -0.11
C VAL A 144 -0.79 -27.65 -1.21
N ALA A 145 -0.70 -27.20 -2.46
CA ALA A 145 -0.26 -28.03 -3.58
C ALA A 145 1.17 -28.57 -3.38
N SER A 146 2.06 -27.76 -2.80
CA SER A 146 3.42 -28.17 -2.46
C SER A 146 3.44 -29.26 -1.39
N PHE A 147 2.62 -29.13 -0.35
CA PHE A 147 2.49 -30.17 0.69
C PHE A 147 1.95 -31.48 0.12
N ILE A 148 0.89 -31.43 -0.69
CA ILE A 148 0.32 -32.63 -1.33
C ILE A 148 1.37 -33.34 -2.18
N TYR A 149 2.14 -32.59 -2.97
CA TYR A 149 3.20 -33.16 -3.78
C TYR A 149 4.31 -33.81 -2.97
N VAL A 150 4.80 -33.14 -1.91
CA VAL A 150 5.82 -33.73 -1.04
C VAL A 150 5.32 -35.05 -0.44
N PHE A 151 4.06 -35.08 0.00
CA PHE A 151 3.45 -36.30 0.54
C PHE A 151 3.37 -37.42 -0.51
N LEU A 152 2.88 -37.12 -1.72
CA LEU A 152 2.80 -38.08 -2.82
C LEU A 152 4.20 -38.56 -3.26
N LEU A 153 5.19 -37.69 -3.26
CA LEU A 153 6.57 -38.03 -3.61
C LEU A 153 7.17 -38.97 -2.56
N CYS A 154 6.98 -38.69 -1.27
CA CYS A 154 7.41 -39.57 -0.19
C CYS A 154 6.74 -40.94 -0.28
N PHE A 155 5.42 -40.98 -0.53
CA PHE A 155 4.67 -42.21 -0.71
C PHE A 155 5.19 -43.01 -1.92
N ALA A 156 5.41 -42.35 -3.06
CA ALA A 156 5.94 -42.99 -4.26
C ALA A 156 7.37 -43.53 -4.08
N ILE A 157 8.21 -42.83 -3.31
CA ILE A 157 9.55 -43.31 -2.98
C ILE A 157 9.47 -44.57 -2.11
N ALA A 158 8.60 -44.57 -1.09
CA ALA A 158 8.45 -45.66 -0.14
C ALA A 158 7.82 -46.92 -0.76
N GLU A 159 6.67 -46.76 -1.44
CA GLU A 159 5.85 -47.89 -1.91
C GLU A 159 6.18 -48.32 -3.35
N LEU A 160 6.55 -47.39 -4.23
CA LEU A 160 6.83 -47.69 -5.65
C LEU A 160 8.32 -47.83 -5.97
N GLN A 161 9.20 -47.82 -4.96
CA GLN A 161 10.67 -47.90 -5.13
C GLN A 161 11.22 -46.88 -6.14
N LEU A 162 10.59 -45.71 -6.26
CA LEU A 162 10.95 -44.67 -7.23
C LEU A 162 12.41 -44.17 -7.07
N ALA A 163 13.04 -44.44 -5.93
CA ALA A 163 14.46 -44.19 -5.69
C ALA A 163 15.37 -44.80 -6.77
N LYS A 164 14.94 -45.89 -7.42
CA LYS A 164 15.68 -46.53 -8.53
C LYS A 164 15.70 -45.69 -9.82
N TYR A 165 14.80 -44.72 -9.97
CA TYR A 165 14.64 -43.89 -11.17
C TYR A 165 14.82 -42.39 -10.84
N PRO A 166 16.06 -41.93 -10.58
CA PRO A 166 16.32 -40.55 -10.19
C PRO A 166 15.92 -39.53 -11.27
N ALA A 167 15.94 -39.91 -12.55
CA ALA A 167 15.50 -39.06 -13.65
C ALA A 167 14.01 -38.70 -13.56
N VAL A 168 13.16 -39.64 -13.14
CA VAL A 168 11.71 -39.41 -12.97
C VAL A 168 11.47 -38.43 -11.83
N ILE A 169 12.22 -38.58 -10.72
CA ILE A 169 12.17 -37.67 -9.58
C ILE A 169 12.60 -36.26 -10.02
N ALA A 170 13.71 -36.13 -10.75
CA ALA A 170 14.20 -34.85 -11.24
C ALA A 170 13.19 -34.14 -12.17
N ILE A 171 12.60 -34.87 -13.12
CA ILE A 171 11.58 -34.33 -14.03
C ILE A 171 10.34 -33.87 -13.25
N SER A 172 9.89 -34.66 -12.26
CA SER A 172 8.73 -34.31 -11.43
C SER A 172 8.97 -33.04 -10.62
N LEU A 173 10.18 -32.85 -10.06
CA LEU A 173 10.58 -31.64 -9.34
C LEU A 173 10.61 -30.42 -10.27
N LEU A 174 11.14 -30.57 -11.48
CA LEU A 174 11.14 -29.51 -12.48
C LEU A 174 9.71 -29.11 -12.88
N MET A 175 8.82 -30.08 -13.09
CA MET A 175 7.41 -29.79 -13.38
C MET A 175 6.72 -29.07 -12.21
N MET A 176 7.00 -29.46 -10.97
CA MET A 176 6.47 -28.77 -9.80
C MET A 176 6.98 -27.33 -9.70
N ALA A 177 8.28 -27.10 -9.87
CA ALA A 177 8.86 -25.76 -9.87
C ALA A 177 8.27 -24.88 -10.99
N ALA A 178 8.10 -25.44 -12.20
CA ALA A 178 7.44 -24.75 -13.31
C ALA A 178 5.97 -24.41 -12.98
N GLY A 179 5.22 -25.34 -12.38
CA GLY A 179 3.84 -25.10 -11.94
C GLY A 179 3.75 -23.97 -10.90
N LEU A 180 4.61 -24.00 -9.88
CA LEU A 180 4.65 -22.97 -8.83
C LEU A 180 5.01 -21.60 -9.39
N THR A 181 5.99 -21.52 -10.29
CA THR A 181 6.39 -20.23 -10.89
C THR A 181 5.24 -19.64 -11.73
N ILE A 182 4.49 -20.46 -12.48
CA ILE A 182 3.31 -20.01 -13.22
C ILE A 182 2.21 -19.51 -12.29
N ILE A 183 1.89 -20.26 -11.22
CA ILE A 183 0.87 -19.89 -10.24
C ILE A 183 1.25 -18.57 -9.56
N LEU A 184 2.51 -18.42 -9.13
CA LEU A 184 3.02 -17.20 -8.50
C LEU A 184 3.02 -16.01 -9.47
N LYS A 185 3.38 -16.22 -10.75
CA LYS A 185 3.32 -15.19 -11.79
C LYS A 185 1.88 -14.71 -12.01
N LYS A 186 0.91 -15.62 -12.11
CA LYS A 186 -0.52 -15.27 -12.17
C LYS A 186 -0.98 -14.54 -10.91
N GLY A 187 -0.58 -15.00 -9.73
CA GLY A 187 -0.92 -14.34 -8.46
C GLY A 187 -0.37 -12.92 -8.35
N ASN A 188 0.82 -12.66 -8.87
CA ASN A 188 1.41 -11.31 -8.91
C ASN A 188 0.69 -10.39 -9.91
N SER A 189 0.19 -10.92 -11.03
CA SER A 189 -0.60 -10.16 -12.01
C SER A 189 -1.97 -9.71 -11.49
N VAL A 190 -2.52 -10.40 -10.50
CA VAL A 190 -3.82 -10.06 -9.88
C VAL A 190 -3.68 -8.93 -8.86
N LYS A 191 -2.45 -8.59 -8.46
CA LYS A 191 -2.18 -7.51 -7.50
C LYS A 191 -2.50 -6.17 -8.16
N TRP A 192 -3.54 -5.49 -7.68
CA TRP A 192 -3.89 -4.16 -8.14
C TRP A 192 -2.76 -3.19 -7.75
N THR A 193 -2.01 -2.76 -8.76
CA THR A 193 -0.97 -1.72 -8.69
C THR A 193 -1.55 -0.41 -9.18
N ILE A 194 -1.44 0.62 -8.35
CA ILE A 194 -1.63 2.03 -8.73
C ILE A 194 -0.33 2.49 -9.37
#